data_AF-A0AAD6MZ59-F1
#
_entry.id   AF-A0AAD6MZ59-F1
#
_cell.length_a   1.000
_cell.length_b   1.000
_cell.length_c   1.000
_cell.angle_alpha   90.00
_cell.angle_beta   90.00
_cell.angle_gamma   90.00
#
_symmetry.space_group_name_H-M   'P 1'
#
loop_
_entity.id
_entity.type
_entity.pdbx_description
1 polymer ?
#
loop_
_entity_poly.entity_id
_entity_poly.type
_entity_poly.pdbx_seq_one_letter_code
_entity_poly.pdbx_strand_id
1 'polypeptide(L)'
;MSKNTQFWGPPPSYEASSSDQGDPPPYHNWQEAVPDTSIFPPPPISGYYSSGTGNANIDDADRAHQFCDQTPLWIPSNPSEAVYSAVQYHDLRPVRQRDSGTGDADTSGFSIGFAAQPYPSWRSPGWERGSLGVFSDDGCRFVNDSWGGRDFTGPIHVGETVGLGMVFSLPEISGTKGGKKGKSPCRVQVFFTRNGHRAGEWDLHEEVDEDSGSIQGLEGDFDLYGAIGLFGGVHFESCFDPAGWLWQPTV
;
A
#
# COMPACT_ATOMS: atom_id res chain seq x y z
N MET A 1 -61.17 -6.50 -21.43
CA MET A 1 -59.69 -6.56 -21.32
C MET A 1 -59.19 -5.15 -21.04
N SER A 2 -58.73 -4.88 -19.82
CA SER A 2 -57.86 -3.74 -19.52
C SER A 2 -57.09 -4.02 -18.23
N LYS A 3 -55.80 -3.70 -18.25
CA LYS A 3 -54.86 -3.74 -17.13
C LYS A 3 -55.12 -2.52 -16.22
N ASN A 4 -54.83 -2.59 -14.92
CA ASN A 4 -53.70 -1.84 -14.31
C ASN A 4 -53.63 -1.98 -12.77
N THR A 5 -52.37 -2.12 -12.29
CA THR A 5 -51.72 -1.52 -11.09
C THR A 5 -52.53 -1.18 -9.82
N GLN A 6 -52.04 -1.54 -8.63
CA GLN A 6 -51.06 -0.79 -7.80
C GLN A 6 -51.16 -1.12 -6.29
N PHE A 7 -50.02 -0.98 -5.60
CA PHE A 7 -49.77 -1.12 -4.15
C PHE A 7 -50.44 -0.04 -3.27
N TRP A 8 -50.82 -0.40 -2.01
CA TRP A 8 -50.35 0.18 -0.71
C TRP A 8 -51.36 0.00 0.46
N GLY A 9 -50.89 -0.35 1.67
CA GLY A 9 -51.62 -0.24 2.95
C GLY A 9 -51.02 -1.06 4.11
N PRO A 10 -50.89 -0.54 5.35
CA PRO A 10 -49.97 -1.05 6.38
C PRO A 10 -50.53 -2.27 7.13
N PRO A 11 -49.69 -3.13 7.75
CA PRO A 11 -50.21 -4.14 8.66
C PRO A 11 -50.45 -3.55 10.08
N PRO A 12 -51.37 -4.15 10.85
CA PRO A 12 -51.93 -3.56 12.07
C PRO A 12 -51.02 -3.78 13.30
N SER A 13 -51.17 -2.92 14.31
CA SER A 13 -50.58 -3.10 15.63
C SER A 13 -51.17 -4.34 16.31
N TYR A 14 -50.31 -5.25 16.78
CA TYR A 14 -50.74 -6.43 17.51
C TYR A 14 -50.82 -6.14 19.02
N GLU A 15 -51.97 -6.43 19.62
CA GLU A 15 -52.15 -6.55 21.06
C GLU A 15 -51.84 -8.01 21.46
N ALA A 16 -50.92 -8.20 22.41
CA ALA A 16 -50.58 -9.50 22.95
C ALA A 16 -51.55 -9.88 24.07
N SER A 17 -52.23 -11.00 23.89
CA SER A 17 -53.13 -11.66 24.84
C SER A 17 -52.41 -12.11 26.12
N SER A 18 -53.03 -11.82 27.27
CA SER A 18 -52.67 -12.29 28.61
C SER A 18 -52.92 -13.80 28.79
N SER A 19 -51.88 -14.56 29.15
CA SER A 19 -52.02 -15.85 29.85
C SER A 19 -50.73 -16.25 30.55
N ASP A 20 -50.88 -16.61 31.83
CA ASP A 20 -49.97 -17.25 32.79
C ASP A 20 -48.67 -16.54 33.20
N GLN A 21 -48.70 -16.02 34.43
CA GLN A 21 -47.53 -15.60 35.20
C GLN A 21 -46.74 -16.82 35.67
N GLY A 22 -45.69 -17.17 34.92
CA GLY A 22 -44.48 -17.74 35.49
C GLY A 22 -43.41 -16.65 35.45
N ASP A 23 -42.76 -16.35 36.58
CA ASP A 23 -41.61 -15.43 36.57
C ASP A 23 -40.62 -15.87 35.48
N PRO A 24 -40.08 -14.93 34.66
CA PRO A 24 -39.04 -15.28 33.71
C PRO A 24 -37.87 -15.94 34.47
N PRO A 25 -37.20 -16.94 33.89
CA PRO A 25 -36.03 -17.53 34.52
C PRO A 25 -35.04 -16.40 34.88
N PRO A 26 -34.42 -16.44 36.07
CA PRO A 26 -33.54 -15.38 36.51
C PRO A 26 -32.49 -15.14 35.42
N TYR A 27 -32.41 -13.89 34.95
CA TYR A 27 -31.39 -13.46 34.00
C TYR A 27 -30.04 -13.95 34.51
N HIS A 28 -29.33 -14.72 33.69
CA HIS A 28 -27.97 -15.12 34.03
C HIS A 28 -27.15 -13.86 34.30
N ASN A 29 -26.63 -13.76 35.52
CA ASN A 29 -25.79 -12.67 35.99
C ASN A 29 -24.44 -12.75 35.25
N TRP A 30 -24.42 -12.28 34.00
CA TRP A 30 -23.22 -12.31 33.16
C TRP A 30 -22.07 -11.52 33.79
N GLN A 31 -22.37 -10.59 34.71
CA GLN A 31 -21.36 -9.85 35.47
C GLN A 31 -20.65 -10.70 36.53
N GLU A 32 -21.24 -11.81 37.01
CA GLU A 32 -20.56 -12.81 37.85
C GLU A 32 -19.77 -13.84 37.02
N ALA A 33 -20.12 -14.01 35.74
CA ALA A 33 -19.45 -14.94 34.84
C ALA A 33 -18.19 -14.37 34.16
N VAL A 34 -17.98 -13.05 34.26
CA VAL A 34 -16.77 -12.37 33.78
C VAL A 34 -15.91 -12.02 35.00
N PRO A 35 -14.81 -12.75 35.26
CA PRO A 35 -13.86 -12.37 36.30
C PRO A 35 -13.36 -10.94 36.08
N ASP A 36 -13.05 -10.23 37.17
CA ASP A 36 -12.51 -8.87 37.13
C ASP A 36 -11.40 -8.74 36.07
N THR A 37 -11.73 -8.02 34.99
CA THR A 37 -10.87 -7.93 33.81
C THR A 37 -9.58 -7.15 34.05
N SER A 38 -9.46 -6.48 35.21
CA SER A 38 -8.26 -5.74 35.61
C SER A 38 -7.08 -6.65 35.99
N ILE A 39 -7.32 -7.96 36.17
CA ILE A 39 -6.29 -8.96 36.52
C ILE A 39 -5.79 -9.71 35.27
N PHE A 40 -6.44 -9.52 34.11
CA PHE A 40 -5.89 -10.05 32.87
C PHE A 40 -4.60 -9.29 32.53
N PRO A 41 -3.53 -9.98 32.08
CA PRO A 41 -2.42 -9.27 31.47
C PRO A 41 -2.97 -8.39 30.33
N PRO A 42 -2.35 -7.24 30.03
CA PRO A 42 -2.71 -6.50 28.83
C PRO A 42 -2.76 -7.50 27.66
N PRO A 43 -3.76 -7.40 26.77
CA PRO A 43 -3.81 -8.28 25.62
C PRO A 43 -2.42 -8.29 24.97
N PRO A 44 -1.88 -9.46 24.60
CA PRO A 44 -0.63 -9.47 23.86
C PRO A 44 -0.79 -8.51 22.71
N ILE A 45 0.13 -7.55 22.59
CA ILE A 45 0.18 -6.61 21.48
C ILE A 45 0.53 -7.47 20.26
N SER A 46 -0.48 -8.12 19.68
CA SER A 46 -0.34 -8.92 18.47
C SER A 46 -0.41 -7.96 17.30
N GLY A 47 0.73 -7.81 16.63
CA GLY A 47 0.90 -7.07 15.39
C GLY A 47 1.65 -5.77 15.61
N TYR A 48 2.90 -5.71 15.14
CA TYR A 48 3.50 -4.45 14.77
C TYR A 48 2.76 -3.98 13.52
N TYR A 49 1.60 -3.32 13.65
CA TYR A 49 0.85 -2.82 12.48
C TYR A 49 1.63 -1.77 11.68
N SER A 50 2.78 -1.34 12.21
CA SER A 50 3.74 -0.42 11.62
C SER A 50 5.17 -0.94 11.74
N SER A 51 5.98 -0.60 10.75
CA SER A 51 7.43 -0.71 10.72
C SER A 51 8.08 -0.07 11.94
N GLY A 52 8.99 -0.82 12.57
CA GLY A 52 9.78 -0.35 13.70
C GLY A 52 11.07 0.37 13.29
N THR A 53 11.52 0.23 12.05
CA THR A 53 12.87 0.62 11.61
C THR A 53 12.92 1.34 10.26
N GLY A 54 11.90 1.19 9.42
CA GLY A 54 11.81 1.78 8.08
C GLY A 54 11.19 3.17 8.04
N ASN A 55 11.21 3.93 9.15
CA ASN A 55 10.54 5.24 9.24
C ASN A 55 11.49 6.40 8.94
N ALA A 56 10.91 7.49 8.43
CA ALA A 56 11.63 8.74 8.23
C ALA A 56 11.88 9.48 9.54
N ASN A 57 12.99 10.24 9.60
CA ASN A 57 13.11 11.31 10.60
C ASN A 57 12.03 12.39 10.34
N ILE A 58 11.50 12.98 11.41
CA ILE A 58 10.47 14.02 11.37
C ILE A 58 10.89 15.22 10.52
N ASP A 59 12.12 15.73 10.69
CA ASP A 59 12.61 16.88 9.93
C ASP A 59 12.72 16.59 8.43
N ASP A 60 13.08 15.35 8.07
CA ASP A 60 13.14 14.92 6.67
C ASP A 60 11.75 14.70 6.09
N ALA A 61 10.81 14.19 6.88
CA ALA A 61 9.41 14.04 6.49
C ALA A 61 8.77 15.41 6.22
N ASP A 62 8.92 16.37 7.13
CA ASP A 62 8.41 17.74 6.96
C ASP A 62 8.96 18.42 5.71
N ARG A 63 10.27 18.28 5.46
CA ARG A 63 10.90 18.80 4.24
C ARG A 63 10.38 18.12 2.98
N ALA A 64 10.13 16.81 3.02
CA ALA A 64 9.59 16.07 1.88
C ALA A 64 8.14 16.50 1.56
N HIS A 65 7.31 16.63 2.60
CA HIS A 65 5.95 17.15 2.46
C HIS A 65 5.94 18.53 1.81
N GLN A 66 6.77 19.47 2.31
CA GLN A 66 6.89 20.80 1.73
C GLN A 66 7.33 20.77 0.25
N PHE A 67 8.29 19.91 -0.09
CA PHE A 67 8.73 19.75 -1.48
C PHE A 67 7.58 19.26 -2.37
N CYS A 68 6.84 18.23 -1.95
CA CYS A 68 5.76 17.64 -2.72
C CYS A 68 4.56 18.58 -2.86
N ASP A 69 4.22 19.32 -1.82
CA ASP A 69 3.15 20.32 -1.86
C ASP A 69 3.44 21.43 -2.88
N GLN A 70 4.71 21.79 -3.04
CA GLN A 70 5.14 22.86 -3.95
C GLN A 70 5.48 22.35 -5.36
N THR A 71 5.63 21.04 -5.54
CA THR A 71 6.13 20.45 -6.78
C THR A 71 5.11 19.46 -7.35
N PRO A 72 4.31 19.81 -8.37
CA PRO A 72 3.34 18.90 -8.95
C PRO A 72 4.01 17.76 -9.73
N LEU A 73 3.35 16.60 -9.78
CA LEU A 73 3.80 15.44 -10.55
C LEU A 73 3.85 15.74 -12.06
N TRP A 74 4.83 15.17 -12.74
CA TRP A 74 5.03 15.27 -14.18
C TRP A 74 4.02 14.41 -14.92
N ILE A 75 3.23 15.06 -15.78
CA ILE A 75 2.31 14.35 -16.66
C ILE A 75 3.04 13.32 -17.55
N PRO A 76 2.37 12.22 -17.93
CA PRO A 76 2.93 11.24 -18.85
C PRO A 76 3.44 11.90 -20.12
N SER A 77 4.67 11.58 -20.50
CA SER A 77 5.27 12.14 -21.70
C SER A 77 6.14 11.10 -22.40
N ASN A 78 6.25 11.21 -23.72
CA ASN A 78 7.12 10.30 -24.45
C ASN A 78 8.59 10.67 -24.18
N PRO A 79 9.41 9.77 -23.62
CA PRO A 79 10.83 10.01 -23.40
C PRO A 79 11.55 10.37 -24.71
N SER A 80 12.66 11.10 -24.59
CA SER A 80 13.55 11.35 -25.73
C SER A 80 14.20 10.05 -26.21
N GLU A 81 14.60 9.99 -27.48
CA GLU A 81 15.30 8.85 -28.08
C GLU A 81 16.55 8.44 -27.29
N ALA A 82 17.28 9.41 -26.73
CA ALA A 82 18.46 9.17 -25.90
C ALA A 82 18.12 8.42 -24.61
N VAL A 83 16.99 8.77 -23.97
CA VAL A 83 16.49 8.08 -22.77
C VAL A 83 16.02 6.67 -23.13
N TYR A 84 15.27 6.53 -24.21
CA TYR A 84 14.84 5.22 -24.71
C TYR A 84 16.01 4.29 -24.99
N SER A 85 17.03 4.80 -25.69
CA SER A 85 18.25 4.04 -25.99
C SER A 85 18.98 3.61 -24.71
N ALA A 86 19.15 4.52 -23.75
CA ALA A 86 19.82 4.19 -22.48
C ALA A 86 19.10 3.05 -21.73
N VAL A 87 17.77 3.08 -21.70
CA VAL A 87 16.96 2.01 -21.08
C VAL A 87 17.11 0.69 -21.85
N GLN A 88 17.04 0.72 -23.19
CA GLN A 88 17.20 -0.48 -24.02
C GLN A 88 18.58 -1.13 -23.93
N TYR A 89 19.63 -0.32 -23.74
CA TYR A 89 20.99 -0.82 -23.55
C TYR A 89 21.34 -1.09 -22.09
N HIS A 90 20.38 -0.97 -21.18
CA HIS A 90 20.58 -1.15 -19.74
C HIS A 90 21.70 -0.23 -19.17
N ASP A 91 21.90 0.97 -19.76
CA ASP A 91 22.88 1.98 -19.30
C ASP A 91 22.32 2.74 -18.09
N LEU A 92 22.41 2.08 -16.93
CA LEU A 92 22.04 2.65 -15.64
C LEU A 92 23.28 3.21 -14.95
N ARG A 93 23.25 4.51 -14.64
CA ARG A 93 24.34 5.20 -13.95
C ARG A 93 23.87 5.61 -12.56
N PRO A 94 24.37 4.94 -11.50
CA PRO A 94 24.08 5.35 -10.14
C PRO A 94 24.51 6.80 -9.94
N VAL A 95 23.59 7.66 -9.49
CA VAL A 95 23.96 9.00 -9.06
C VAL A 95 24.47 8.87 -7.63
N ARG A 96 25.68 9.38 -7.37
CA ARG A 96 26.23 9.40 -6.01
C ARG A 96 25.31 10.21 -5.11
N GLN A 97 24.80 9.56 -4.07
CA GLN A 97 24.07 10.25 -2.99
C GLN A 97 25.00 11.29 -2.37
N ARG A 98 24.52 12.52 -2.21
CA ARG A 98 25.25 13.55 -1.46
C ARG A 98 25.09 13.19 0.01
N ASP A 99 26.12 12.55 0.56
CA ASP A 99 26.35 12.16 1.95
C ASP A 99 25.21 12.55 2.91
N SER A 100 24.24 11.66 3.12
CA SER A 100 23.37 11.70 4.30
C SER A 100 24.18 11.15 5.47
N GLY A 101 24.38 11.99 6.49
CA GLY A 101 25.35 11.79 7.57
C GLY A 101 25.32 10.44 8.27
N THR A 102 26.46 10.13 8.89
CA THR A 102 26.78 9.04 9.83
C THR A 102 25.56 8.36 10.47
N GLY A 103 24.98 7.36 9.80
CA GLY A 103 24.09 6.39 10.43
C GLY A 103 24.94 5.29 11.08
N ASP A 104 24.57 4.90 12.30
CA ASP A 104 25.14 3.74 12.97
C ASP A 104 25.06 2.51 12.05
N ALA A 105 26.12 1.70 12.01
CA ALA A 105 26.23 0.54 11.12
C ALA A 105 25.12 -0.52 11.31
N ASP A 106 24.36 -0.42 12.40
CA ASP A 106 23.32 -1.37 12.82
C ASP A 106 21.99 -1.25 12.06
N THR A 107 21.80 -0.19 11.26
CA THR A 107 20.59 -0.01 10.41
C THR A 107 20.96 0.14 8.95
N SER A 108 21.62 -0.88 8.38
CA SER A 108 21.88 -0.95 6.94
C SER A 108 20.80 -1.73 6.22
N GLY A 109 20.26 -1.18 5.14
CA GLY A 109 19.21 -1.80 4.36
C GLY A 109 18.91 -1.05 3.06
N PHE A 110 17.96 -1.60 2.32
CA PHE A 110 17.49 -1.01 1.09
C PHE A 110 15.98 -1.11 1.02
N SER A 111 15.39 -0.34 0.12
CA SER A 111 14.00 -0.49 -0.28
C SER A 111 13.89 -0.54 -1.79
N ILE A 112 12.94 -1.32 -2.29
CA ILE A 112 12.59 -1.37 -3.71
C ILE A 112 11.16 -0.88 -3.89
N GLY A 113 10.91 -0.17 -4.97
CA GLY A 113 9.62 0.49 -5.13
C GLY A 113 9.41 1.11 -6.50
N PHE A 114 8.34 1.90 -6.56
CA PHE A 114 8.01 2.74 -7.70
C PHE A 114 7.79 4.17 -7.22
N ALA A 115 8.17 5.14 -8.05
CA ALA A 115 7.91 6.55 -7.80
C ALA A 115 7.52 7.27 -9.10
N ALA A 116 6.49 8.12 -9.01
CA ALA A 116 6.18 9.14 -9.99
C ALA A 116 7.07 10.37 -9.75
N GLN A 117 7.55 10.98 -10.82
CA GLN A 117 8.40 12.18 -10.73
C GLN A 117 7.57 13.46 -10.76
N PRO A 118 8.05 14.57 -10.17
CA PRO A 118 9.25 14.68 -9.34
C PRO A 118 9.10 14.01 -7.98
N TYR A 119 10.17 13.34 -7.54
CA TYR A 119 10.26 12.73 -6.22
C TYR A 119 11.54 13.22 -5.51
N PRO A 120 11.53 13.50 -4.19
CA PRO A 120 12.72 13.90 -3.48
C PRO A 120 13.78 12.79 -3.52
N SER A 121 14.89 13.03 -4.24
CA SER A 121 15.96 12.02 -4.44
C SER A 121 16.68 11.53 -3.17
N TRP A 122 16.44 12.17 -2.02
CA TRP A 122 16.99 11.81 -0.71
C TRP A 122 15.98 11.06 0.17
N ARG A 123 14.89 10.57 -0.40
CA ARG A 123 13.82 9.84 0.28
C ARG A 123 13.70 8.44 -0.29
N SER A 124 13.43 7.47 0.57
CA SER A 124 13.16 6.10 0.15
C SER A 124 11.78 6.00 -0.51
N PRO A 125 11.62 5.16 -1.56
CA PRO A 125 10.31 4.95 -2.18
C PRO A 125 9.28 4.44 -1.16
N GLY A 126 8.06 4.96 -1.26
CA GLY A 126 6.96 4.66 -0.35
C GLY A 126 6.75 5.69 0.75
N TRP A 127 7.74 6.52 1.06
CA TRP A 127 7.62 7.49 2.16
C TRP A 127 6.80 8.74 1.85
N GLU A 128 6.50 9.00 0.58
CA GLU A 128 5.94 10.28 0.17
C GLU A 128 5.10 10.13 -1.12
N ARG A 129 4.31 11.15 -1.44
CA ARG A 129 3.33 11.19 -2.53
C ARG A 129 3.86 10.61 -3.83
N GLY A 130 3.01 9.81 -4.47
CA GLY A 130 3.30 9.21 -5.77
C GLY A 130 4.36 8.12 -5.69
N SER A 131 4.60 7.52 -4.52
CA SER A 131 5.55 6.41 -4.39
C SER A 131 5.02 5.30 -3.50
N LEU A 132 5.49 4.08 -3.80
CA LEU A 132 5.31 2.90 -2.97
C LEU A 132 6.63 2.13 -2.86
N GLY A 133 6.85 1.41 -1.77
CA GLY A 133 8.06 0.64 -1.58
C GLY A 133 7.93 -0.47 -0.55
N VAL A 134 8.85 -1.42 -0.61
CA VAL A 134 9.03 -2.50 0.37
C VAL A 134 10.45 -2.44 0.92
N PHE A 135 10.60 -2.49 2.24
CA PHE A 135 11.87 -2.33 2.93
C PHE A 135 12.49 -3.67 3.32
N SER A 136 13.82 -3.74 3.29
CA SER A 136 14.56 -4.99 3.47
C SER A 136 14.70 -5.45 4.91
N ASP A 137 14.67 -4.51 5.85
CA ASP A 137 14.90 -4.76 7.28
C ASP A 137 13.74 -5.51 7.94
N ASP A 138 12.50 -5.16 7.62
CA ASP A 138 11.30 -5.78 8.20
C ASP A 138 10.32 -6.36 7.17
N GLY A 139 10.45 -6.03 5.89
CA GLY A 139 9.54 -6.47 4.83
C GLY A 139 8.22 -5.71 4.79
N CYS A 140 8.12 -4.58 5.51
CA CYS A 140 6.97 -3.70 5.49
C CYS A 140 6.84 -2.99 4.15
N ARG A 141 5.60 -2.69 3.79
CA ARG A 141 5.26 -1.89 2.61
C ARG A 141 4.83 -0.49 3.02
N PHE A 142 5.14 0.47 2.17
CA PHE A 142 4.84 1.88 2.37
C PHE A 142 4.19 2.43 1.10
N VAL A 143 3.14 3.22 1.26
CA VAL A 143 2.45 3.90 0.15
C VAL A 143 2.14 5.31 0.63
N ASN A 144 2.94 6.28 0.19
CA ASN A 144 2.87 7.66 0.69
C ASN A 144 2.75 7.72 2.23
N ASP A 145 3.66 7.04 2.92
CA ASP A 145 3.64 6.88 4.38
C ASP A 145 5.06 7.03 4.95
N SER A 146 5.31 8.11 5.68
CA SER A 146 6.61 8.40 6.30
C SER A 146 6.80 7.79 7.69
N TRP A 147 5.73 7.28 8.31
CA TRP A 147 5.62 7.20 9.76
C TRP A 147 5.54 5.78 10.30
N GLY A 148 4.98 4.86 9.52
CA GLY A 148 4.81 3.50 9.98
C GLY A 148 4.90 2.47 8.88
N GLY A 149 4.37 2.71 7.69
CA GLY A 149 4.19 1.60 6.75
C GLY A 149 3.31 0.51 7.35
N ARG A 150 3.15 -0.59 6.62
CA ARG A 150 2.26 -1.69 6.98
C ARG A 150 2.98 -3.01 6.86
N ASP A 151 2.70 -3.92 7.78
CA ASP A 151 3.09 -5.33 7.69
C ASP A 151 2.69 -5.90 6.32
N PHE A 152 3.60 -6.66 5.72
CA PHE A 152 3.38 -7.21 4.38
C PHE A 152 4.04 -8.56 4.17
N THR A 153 5.36 -8.64 4.36
CA THR A 153 6.09 -9.90 4.21
C THR A 153 6.92 -10.19 5.46
N GLY A 154 8.23 -10.20 5.32
CA GLY A 154 9.20 -10.30 6.39
C GLY A 154 10.54 -9.77 5.89
N PRO A 155 11.57 -9.75 6.74
CA PRO A 155 12.90 -9.27 6.37
C PRO A 155 13.46 -9.93 5.09
N ILE A 156 14.27 -9.20 4.34
CA ILE A 156 15.01 -9.69 3.19
C ILE A 156 16.42 -10.07 3.64
N HIS A 157 16.82 -11.30 3.37
CA HIS A 157 18.08 -11.87 3.80
C HIS A 157 19.08 -11.97 2.65
N VAL A 158 20.36 -11.96 3.01
CA VAL A 158 21.46 -12.16 2.07
C VAL A 158 21.29 -13.49 1.34
N GLY A 159 21.43 -13.44 0.01
CA GLY A 159 21.26 -14.59 -0.88
C GLY A 159 19.85 -14.73 -1.46
N GLU A 160 18.87 -13.98 -0.96
CA GLU A 160 17.56 -13.91 -1.58
C GLU A 160 17.56 -12.95 -2.78
N THR A 161 16.84 -13.32 -3.83
CA THR A 161 16.52 -12.43 -4.95
C THR A 161 15.07 -12.00 -4.82
N VAL A 162 14.84 -10.69 -4.75
CA VAL A 162 13.50 -10.12 -4.58
C VAL A 162 13.09 -9.30 -5.79
N GLY A 163 11.79 -9.14 -5.99
CA GLY A 163 11.24 -8.27 -7.03
C GLY A 163 9.90 -7.70 -6.62
N LEU A 164 9.59 -6.52 -7.12
CA LEU A 164 8.31 -5.84 -6.92
C LEU A 164 7.71 -5.48 -8.28
N GLY A 165 6.41 -5.69 -8.45
CA GLY A 165 5.71 -5.38 -9.69
C GLY A 165 4.31 -4.85 -9.45
N MET A 166 3.78 -4.17 -10.47
CA MET A 166 2.42 -3.61 -10.48
C MET A 166 1.67 -4.14 -11.71
N VAL A 167 0.42 -4.53 -11.52
CA VAL A 167 -0.50 -4.95 -12.59
C VAL A 167 -1.62 -3.93 -12.68
N PHE A 168 -1.71 -3.26 -13.84
CA PHE A 168 -2.74 -2.27 -14.14
C PHE A 168 -3.87 -2.93 -14.92
N SER A 169 -5.09 -2.83 -14.40
CA SER A 169 -6.29 -3.36 -15.04
C SER A 169 -7.27 -2.23 -15.34
N LEU A 170 -7.63 -2.09 -16.61
CA LEU A 170 -8.67 -1.14 -17.00
C LEU A 170 -10.02 -1.56 -16.39
N PRO A 171 -10.86 -0.61 -15.94
CA PRO A 171 -12.19 -0.93 -15.49
C PRO A 171 -12.99 -1.54 -16.64
N GLU A 172 -13.77 -2.60 -16.35
CA GLU A 172 -14.68 -3.14 -17.36
C GLU A 172 -15.68 -2.05 -17.79
N ILE A 173 -15.70 -1.75 -19.09
CA ILE A 173 -16.70 -0.85 -19.68
C ILE A 173 -18.02 -1.62 -19.72
N SER A 174 -18.67 -1.75 -18.57
CA SER A 174 -20.02 -2.28 -18.49
C SER A 174 -20.95 -1.27 -19.16
N GLY A 175 -21.45 -1.63 -20.35
CA GLY A 175 -22.32 -0.80 -21.19
C GLY A 175 -23.66 -0.47 -20.55
N THR A 176 -23.67 0.41 -19.56
CA THR A 176 -24.89 0.95 -18.96
C THR A 176 -25.18 2.32 -19.58
N LYS A 177 -26.08 2.30 -20.56
CA LYS A 177 -26.74 3.52 -21.05
C LYS A 177 -27.46 4.18 -19.86
N GLY A 178 -26.97 5.32 -19.39
CA GLY A 178 -27.78 6.28 -18.62
C GLY A 178 -27.40 6.57 -17.17
N GLY A 179 -26.20 6.21 -16.68
CA GLY A 179 -25.72 6.61 -15.35
C GLY A 179 -24.65 7.71 -15.40
N LYS A 180 -24.59 8.58 -14.38
CA LYS A 180 -23.57 9.64 -14.23
C LYS A 180 -22.16 9.07 -14.47
N LYS A 181 -21.38 9.69 -15.35
CA LYS A 181 -19.99 9.34 -15.66
C LYS A 181 -19.08 9.57 -14.45
N GLY A 182 -19.08 8.65 -13.49
CA GLY A 182 -17.90 8.44 -12.64
C GLY A 182 -16.91 7.61 -13.45
N LYS A 183 -15.69 8.10 -13.67
CA LYS A 183 -14.59 7.24 -14.14
C LYS A 183 -14.36 6.22 -13.04
N SER A 184 -14.63 4.93 -13.30
CA SER A 184 -14.08 3.88 -12.43
C SER A 184 -12.55 3.98 -12.50
N PRO A 185 -11.84 3.99 -11.37
CA PRO A 185 -10.38 4.09 -11.37
C PRO A 185 -9.75 2.83 -11.97
N CYS A 186 -8.54 2.97 -12.54
CA CYS A 186 -7.73 1.83 -12.95
C CYS A 186 -7.45 0.99 -11.70
N ARG A 187 -7.73 -0.32 -11.74
CA ARG A 187 -7.38 -1.20 -10.61
C ARG A 187 -5.91 -1.51 -10.69
N VAL A 188 -5.21 -1.34 -9.57
CA VAL A 188 -3.76 -1.55 -9.50
C VAL A 188 -3.45 -2.56 -8.42
N GLN A 189 -2.96 -3.73 -8.83
CA GLN A 189 -2.50 -4.77 -7.92
C GLN A 189 -0.98 -4.72 -7.83
N VAL A 190 -0.43 -4.54 -6.63
CA VAL A 190 1.01 -4.63 -6.40
C VAL A 190 1.34 -6.02 -5.88
N PHE A 191 2.47 -6.56 -6.30
CA PHE A 191 2.92 -7.88 -5.88
C PHE A 191 4.42 -7.91 -5.66
N PHE A 192 4.83 -8.78 -4.76
CA PHE A 192 6.19 -9.00 -4.36
C PHE A 192 6.60 -10.45 -4.59
N THR A 193 7.84 -10.64 -4.99
CA THR A 193 8.41 -11.94 -5.32
C THR A 193 9.67 -12.19 -4.51
N ARG A 194 9.86 -13.46 -4.12
CA ARG A 194 11.09 -13.97 -3.51
C ARG A 194 11.53 -15.20 -4.29
N ASN A 195 12.78 -15.19 -4.74
CA ASN A 195 13.42 -16.30 -5.46
C ASN A 195 12.57 -16.82 -6.64
N GLY A 196 11.96 -15.91 -7.39
CA GLY A 196 11.12 -16.22 -8.56
C GLY A 196 9.66 -16.57 -8.26
N HIS A 197 9.25 -16.62 -7.00
CA HIS A 197 7.88 -16.96 -6.59
C HIS A 197 7.15 -15.76 -6.00
N ARG A 198 5.83 -15.64 -6.24
CA ARG A 198 4.99 -14.65 -5.56
C ARG A 198 4.98 -14.95 -4.06
N ALA A 199 5.35 -13.96 -3.26
CA ALA A 199 5.44 -14.05 -1.81
C ALA A 199 4.39 -13.17 -1.09
N GLY A 200 3.85 -12.15 -1.77
CA GLY A 200 2.78 -11.31 -1.24
C GLY A 200 2.19 -10.42 -2.33
N GLU A 201 0.98 -9.92 -2.11
CA GLU A 201 0.33 -8.94 -2.98
C GLU A 201 -0.66 -8.09 -2.21
N TRP A 202 -0.93 -6.87 -2.70
CA TRP A 202 -1.93 -5.98 -2.14
C TRP A 202 -2.63 -5.14 -3.22
N ASP A 203 -3.89 -4.79 -2.95
CA ASP A 203 -4.62 -3.84 -3.77
C ASP A 203 -4.17 -2.42 -3.39
N LEU A 204 -3.75 -1.62 -4.36
CA LEU A 204 -3.33 -0.23 -4.11
C LEU A 204 -4.47 0.60 -3.51
N HIS A 205 -5.72 0.25 -3.82
CA HIS A 205 -6.93 0.93 -3.37
C HIS A 205 -7.54 0.32 -2.12
N GLU A 206 -6.80 -0.50 -1.36
CA GLU A 206 -7.27 -1.01 -0.07
C GLU A 206 -7.68 0.13 0.87
N GLU A 207 -8.62 -0.14 1.78
CA GLU A 207 -9.00 0.87 2.76
C GLU A 207 -7.82 1.15 3.69
N VAL A 208 -7.46 2.43 3.75
CA VAL A 208 -6.40 2.95 4.58
C VAL A 208 -7.00 3.92 5.59
N ASP A 209 -6.33 4.08 6.73
CA ASP A 209 -6.78 4.99 7.78
C ASP A 209 -6.80 6.44 7.27
N GLU A 210 -7.61 7.31 7.88
CA GLU A 210 -7.84 8.70 7.44
C GLU A 210 -6.56 9.53 7.33
N ASP A 211 -5.53 9.16 8.09
CA ASP A 211 -4.21 9.82 8.09
C ASP A 211 -3.28 9.33 6.95
N SER A 212 -3.71 8.38 6.14
CA SER A 212 -2.89 7.80 5.08
C SER A 212 -2.79 8.74 3.87
N GLY A 213 -1.59 8.83 3.31
CA GLY A 213 -1.31 9.70 2.18
C GLY A 213 -2.08 9.31 0.91
N SER A 214 -2.29 10.29 0.03
CA SER A 214 -2.91 10.06 -1.29
C SER A 214 -2.11 9.07 -2.15
N ILE A 215 -2.82 8.20 -2.88
CA ILE A 215 -2.25 7.30 -3.90
C ILE A 215 -2.06 7.95 -5.28
N GLN A 216 -2.34 9.26 -5.40
CA GLN A 216 -2.14 10.00 -6.64
C GLN A 216 -0.70 9.81 -7.16
N GLY A 217 -0.55 9.49 -8.45
CA GLY A 217 0.75 9.14 -9.03
C GLY A 217 0.87 7.66 -9.38
N LEU A 218 0.17 6.79 -8.64
CA LEU A 218 0.36 5.34 -8.69
C LEU A 218 -0.73 4.62 -9.50
N GLU A 219 -1.71 5.36 -10.02
CA GLU A 219 -2.92 4.82 -10.67
C GLU A 219 -2.79 4.67 -12.19
N GLY A 220 -1.57 4.87 -12.73
CA GLY A 220 -1.27 4.81 -14.17
C GLY A 220 -1.60 6.10 -14.93
N ASP A 221 -1.88 7.19 -14.20
CA ASP A 221 -2.08 8.54 -14.72
C ASP A 221 -0.79 9.35 -14.84
N PHE A 222 0.33 8.80 -14.35
CA PHE A 222 1.68 9.37 -14.42
C PHE A 222 2.71 8.29 -14.83
N ASP A 223 3.85 8.73 -15.37
CA ASP A 223 4.95 7.81 -15.63
C ASP A 223 5.55 7.32 -14.31
N LEU A 224 5.66 6.00 -14.15
CA LEU A 224 6.24 5.35 -12.98
C LEU A 224 7.65 4.85 -13.26
N TYR A 225 8.54 5.12 -12.32
CA TYR A 225 9.94 4.73 -12.39
C TYR A 225 10.24 3.71 -11.30
N GLY A 226 10.96 2.65 -11.65
CA GLY A 226 11.54 1.76 -10.65
C GLY A 226 12.51 2.54 -9.77
N ALA A 227 12.37 2.42 -8.47
CA ALA A 227 13.13 3.17 -7.48
C ALA A 227 13.81 2.23 -6.48
N ILE A 228 15.03 2.56 -6.09
CA ILE A 228 15.78 1.87 -5.05
C ILE A 228 16.23 2.91 -4.03
N GLY A 229 15.80 2.75 -2.78
CA GLY A 229 16.27 3.54 -1.64
C GLY A 229 17.38 2.80 -0.91
N LEU A 230 18.41 3.53 -0.45
CA LEU A 230 19.55 2.98 0.27
C LEU A 230 19.71 3.71 1.60
N PHE A 231 19.95 2.95 2.67
CA PHE A 231 20.27 3.50 3.98
C PHE A 231 21.34 2.63 4.64
N GLY A 232 22.36 3.28 5.24
CA GLY A 232 23.54 2.59 5.74
C GLY A 232 24.41 1.97 4.63
N GLY A 233 25.24 1.00 5.00
CA GLY A 233 26.18 0.34 4.09
C GLY A 233 25.60 -0.93 3.49
N VAL A 234 25.17 -0.89 2.23
CA VAL A 234 24.59 -2.05 1.53
C VAL A 234 25.34 -2.40 0.25
N HIS A 235 25.40 -3.70 -0.04
CA HIS A 235 25.89 -4.24 -1.30
C HIS A 235 24.80 -5.10 -1.91
N PHE A 236 24.33 -4.72 -3.08
CA PHE A 236 23.28 -5.42 -3.81
C PHE A 236 23.55 -5.35 -5.32
N GLU A 237 22.90 -6.25 -6.05
CA GLU A 237 22.84 -6.25 -7.50
C GLU A 237 21.39 -5.97 -7.92
N SER A 238 21.21 -5.18 -8.97
CA SER A 238 19.89 -4.93 -9.55
C SER A 238 19.87 -5.38 -11.01
N CYS A 239 18.84 -6.16 -11.37
CA CYS A 239 18.64 -6.67 -12.72
C CYS A 239 17.36 -6.08 -13.30
N PHE A 240 17.50 -5.12 -14.21
CA PHE A 240 16.38 -4.53 -14.94
C PHE A 240 16.17 -5.18 -16.32
N ASP A 241 17.07 -6.07 -16.76
CA ASP A 241 16.87 -6.88 -17.96
C ASP A 241 15.89 -8.03 -17.66
N PRO A 242 14.73 -8.10 -18.35
CA PRO A 242 13.77 -9.17 -18.19
C PRO A 242 14.34 -10.58 -18.38
N ALA A 243 15.40 -10.74 -19.18
CA ALA A 243 16.04 -12.02 -19.40
C ALA A 243 16.72 -12.59 -18.14
N GLY A 244 17.11 -11.72 -17.20
CA GLY A 244 17.72 -12.10 -15.92
C GLY A 244 16.73 -12.30 -14.77
N TRP A 245 15.43 -12.07 -14.99
CA TRP A 245 14.43 -12.17 -13.93
C TRP A 245 14.13 -13.62 -13.56
N LEU A 246 14.16 -13.93 -12.26
CA LEU A 246 13.73 -15.23 -11.74
C LEU A 246 12.21 -15.41 -11.83
N TRP A 247 11.46 -14.31 -11.66
CA TRP A 247 10.01 -14.31 -11.86
C TRP A 247 9.70 -13.88 -13.30
N GLN A 248 8.91 -14.67 -14.01
CA GLN A 248 8.47 -14.36 -15.36
C GLN A 248 6.99 -13.97 -15.35
N PRO A 249 6.62 -12.78 -15.83
CA PRO A 249 5.22 -12.42 -16.02
C PRO A 249 4.55 -13.38 -16.99
N THR A 250 3.37 -13.89 -16.64
CA THR A 250 2.53 -14.62 -17.59
C THR A 250 2.01 -13.60 -18.62
N VAL A 251 2.41 -13.77 -19.88
CA VAL A 251 2.00 -12.94 -21.02
C VAL A 251 0.55 -13.24 -21.42
#